data_AF-A0A3P6TZK8-F1
#
_entry.id   AF-A0A3P6TZK8-F1
#
_cell.length_a   1.000
_cell.length_b   1.000
_cell.length_c   1.000
_cell.angle_alpha   90.00
_cell.angle_beta   90.00
_cell.angle_gamma   90.00
#
_symmetry.space_group_name_H-M   'P 1'
#
loop_
_entity.id
_entity.type
_entity.pdbx_description
1 polymer ?
#
loop_
_entity_poly.entity_id
_entity_poly.type
_entity_poly.pdbx_seq_one_letter_code
_entity_poly.pdbx_strand_id
1 'polypeptide(L)'
;MDNAVNKIQLDKNLYPRISSQKSTKEHDELLKSSGEILRKLEIVRQTKAYEMMKYETIARMNASSVSAYLRQQRLKPLKPNEVPQPGVDGVLQKHHEEIKNHAARIIQQFFRRITREKQIYRTLCTWRRIPLTKRVRYIEIIAERMSRGTVPRRIDHSIIKNKLDEHKKTMHANVDNYVRRKQLVKRIESDLTLLNDITDIGDLVKINPNNFSIDKQ
;
A
#
# COMPACT_ATOMS: atom_id res chain seq x y z
N MET A 1 63.95 14.00 -38.73
CA MET A 1 63.16 13.33 -37.69
C MET A 1 61.90 14.15 -37.53
N ASP A 2 60.91 13.77 -38.33
CA ASP A 2 59.64 14.42 -38.52
C ASP A 2 58.60 14.03 -37.47
N ASN A 3 57.47 14.75 -37.55
CA ASN A 3 56.12 14.42 -37.10
C ASN A 3 55.84 14.74 -35.61
N ALA A 4 55.35 15.93 -35.25
CA ALA A 4 54.19 16.67 -35.75
C ALA A 4 52.84 15.92 -35.55
N VAL A 5 51.91 16.62 -34.89
CA VAL A 5 50.45 16.54 -35.09
C VAL A 5 49.70 15.41 -34.35
N ASN A 6 49.16 15.70 -33.16
CA ASN A 6 47.73 16.04 -33.03
C ASN A 6 47.29 16.28 -31.58
N LYS A 7 46.81 17.50 -31.33
CA LYS A 7 45.91 17.87 -30.24
C LYS A 7 44.62 17.06 -30.40
N ILE A 8 44.34 16.16 -29.46
CA ILE A 8 42.96 15.72 -29.25
C ILE A 8 42.46 16.46 -28.01
N GLN A 9 41.82 17.61 -28.27
CA GLN A 9 40.81 18.15 -27.39
C GLN A 9 39.71 17.10 -27.32
N LEU A 10 39.68 16.36 -26.22
CA LEU A 10 38.59 15.42 -25.95
C LEU A 10 37.49 16.21 -25.24
N ASP A 11 36.41 16.41 -25.98
CA ASP A 11 35.23 17.17 -25.65
C ASP A 11 34.81 17.06 -24.17
N LYS A 12 34.98 18.17 -23.45
CA LYS A 12 34.13 18.47 -22.30
C LYS A 12 32.74 18.74 -22.87
N ASN A 13 31.90 17.72 -22.96
CA ASN A 13 30.45 17.78 -22.79
C ASN A 13 29.82 16.48 -23.29
N LEU A 14 29.80 15.45 -22.45
CA LEU A 14 28.76 14.43 -22.51
C LEU A 14 28.79 13.64 -21.20
N TYR A 15 27.91 13.97 -20.27
CA TYR A 15 27.13 13.06 -19.42
C TYR A 15 26.23 13.93 -18.53
N PRO A 16 24.90 13.74 -18.55
CA PRO A 16 24.06 14.40 -17.55
C PRO A 16 24.47 13.83 -16.19
N ARG A 17 24.80 14.72 -15.25
CA ARG A 17 25.07 14.42 -13.84
C ARG A 17 23.78 13.91 -13.19
N ILE A 18 23.36 12.71 -13.55
CA ILE A 18 22.21 12.02 -12.99
C ILE A 18 22.65 11.45 -11.64
N SER A 19 22.23 12.13 -10.57
CA SER A 19 21.88 11.51 -9.29
C SER A 19 22.95 10.65 -8.59
N SER A 20 24.15 11.17 -8.36
CA SER A 20 25.15 10.49 -7.51
C SER A 20 24.74 10.40 -6.02
N GLN A 21 23.71 11.14 -5.59
CA GLN A 21 23.21 11.09 -4.21
C GLN A 21 22.22 9.94 -3.93
N LYS A 22 21.63 9.31 -4.97
CA LYS A 22 20.77 8.12 -4.77
C LYS A 22 21.59 6.85 -4.63
N SER A 23 22.58 6.64 -5.50
CA SER A 23 23.41 5.43 -5.46
C SER A 23 24.22 5.31 -4.18
N THR A 24 24.78 6.40 -3.66
CA THR A 24 25.53 6.36 -2.37
C THR A 24 24.64 5.99 -1.19
N LYS A 25 23.38 6.44 -1.18
CA LYS A 25 22.40 6.08 -0.14
C LYS A 25 22.01 4.60 -0.19
N GLU A 26 21.82 4.06 -1.40
CA GLU A 26 21.54 2.63 -1.60
C GLU A 26 22.73 1.75 -1.17
N HIS A 27 23.96 2.17 -1.49
CA HIS A 27 25.16 1.49 -1.01
C HIS A 27 25.30 1.53 0.52
N ASP A 28 25.04 2.67 1.15
CA ASP A 28 25.09 2.79 2.62
C ASP A 28 24.01 1.96 3.32
N GLU A 29 22.81 1.86 2.74
CA GLU A 29 21.73 0.99 3.24
C GLU A 29 22.08 -0.49 3.10
N LEU A 30 22.69 -0.89 1.99
CA LEU A 30 23.18 -2.26 1.78
C LEU A 30 24.34 -2.61 2.74
N LEU A 31 25.23 -1.67 3.03
CA LEU A 31 26.30 -1.88 4.01
C LEU A 31 25.75 -2.01 5.44
N LYS A 32 24.74 -1.22 5.80
CA LYS A 32 24.03 -1.34 7.08
C LYS A 32 23.29 -2.68 7.21
N SER A 33 22.56 -3.10 6.18
CA SER A 33 21.85 -4.38 6.19
C SER A 33 22.83 -5.56 6.25
N SER A 34 23.94 -5.49 5.52
CA SER A 34 25.03 -6.47 5.58
C SER A 34 25.63 -6.54 7.00
N GLY A 35 25.89 -5.40 7.64
CA GLY A 35 26.36 -5.34 9.02
C GLY A 35 25.37 -5.92 10.04
N GLU A 36 24.06 -5.73 9.84
CA GLU A 36 23.02 -6.36 10.67
C GLU A 36 22.95 -7.87 10.46
N ILE A 37 23.09 -8.34 9.22
CA ILE A 37 23.10 -9.77 8.89
C ILE A 37 24.32 -10.45 9.54
N LEU A 38 25.51 -9.84 9.46
CA LEU A 38 26.70 -10.37 10.13
C LEU A 38 26.54 -10.43 11.64
N ARG A 39 25.91 -9.41 12.25
CA ARG A 39 25.60 -9.42 13.69
C ARG A 39 24.66 -10.55 14.07
N LYS A 40 23.58 -10.76 13.30
CA LYS A 40 22.63 -11.86 13.51
C LYS A 40 23.30 -13.22 13.33
N LEU A 41 24.17 -13.35 12.33
CA LEU A 41 24.92 -14.58 12.08
C LEU A 41 25.87 -14.91 13.24
N GLU A 42 26.53 -13.90 13.80
CA GLU A 42 27.42 -14.05 14.94
C GLU A 42 26.66 -14.47 16.20
N ILE A 43 25.48 -13.87 16.45
CA ILE A 43 24.58 -14.31 17.54
C ILE A 43 24.18 -15.78 17.35
N VAL A 44 23.78 -16.18 16.14
CA VAL A 44 23.41 -17.57 15.84
C VAL A 44 24.58 -18.54 16.08
N ARG A 45 25.82 -18.16 15.70
CA ARG A 45 27.01 -18.97 15.97
C ARG A 45 27.25 -19.15 17.47
N GLN A 46 27.14 -18.07 18.23
CA GLN A 46 27.33 -18.09 19.68
C GLN A 46 26.25 -18.91 20.39
N THR A 47 24.98 -18.76 20.01
CA THR A 47 23.88 -19.58 20.55
C THR A 47 24.09 -21.06 20.23
N LYS A 48 24.44 -21.40 19.00
CA LYS A 48 24.71 -22.79 18.60
C LYS A 48 25.87 -23.40 19.38
N ALA A 49 26.97 -22.66 19.57
CA ALA A 49 28.11 -23.12 20.34
C ALA A 49 27.73 -23.39 21.81
N TYR A 50 26.94 -22.50 22.42
CA TYR A 50 26.45 -22.68 23.79
C TYR A 50 25.53 -23.90 23.93
N GLU A 51 24.60 -24.10 22.99
CA GLU A 51 23.73 -25.27 22.99
C GLU A 51 24.53 -26.56 22.81
N MET A 52 25.48 -26.59 21.86
CA MET A 52 26.37 -27.74 21.68
C MET A 52 27.15 -28.05 22.96
N MET A 53 27.75 -27.05 23.61
CA MET A 53 28.44 -27.23 24.88
C MET A 53 27.51 -27.81 25.95
N LYS A 54 26.26 -27.33 26.05
CA LYS A 54 25.26 -27.85 26.98
C LYS A 54 24.93 -29.32 26.70
N TYR A 55 24.70 -29.68 25.45
CA TYR A 55 24.41 -31.06 25.06
C TYR A 55 25.61 -31.98 25.28
N GLU A 56 26.82 -31.55 24.94
CA GLU A 56 28.06 -32.30 25.22
C GLU A 56 28.27 -32.49 26.72
N THR A 57 27.99 -31.48 27.54
CA THR A 57 28.09 -31.59 29.00
C THR A 57 27.08 -32.61 29.52
N ILE A 58 25.83 -32.57 29.05
CA ILE A 58 24.81 -33.55 29.42
C ILE A 58 25.19 -34.96 28.97
N ALA A 59 25.74 -35.11 27.77
CA ALA A 59 26.18 -36.40 27.23
C ALA A 59 27.31 -37.03 28.04
N ARG A 60 28.16 -36.22 28.68
CA ARG A 60 29.25 -36.66 29.56
C ARG A 60 28.81 -36.85 31.03
N MET A 61 27.59 -36.47 31.40
CA MET A 61 27.08 -36.60 32.77
C MET A 61 26.37 -37.92 33.02
N ASN A 62 26.43 -38.40 34.27
CA ASN A 62 25.64 -39.53 34.74
C ASN A 62 24.15 -39.18 34.72
N ALA A 63 23.29 -40.11 34.29
CA ALA A 63 21.85 -39.88 34.16
C ALA A 63 21.18 -39.40 35.46
N SER A 64 21.69 -39.81 36.62
CA SER A 64 21.22 -39.36 37.93
C SER A 64 21.49 -37.88 38.23
N SER A 65 22.59 -37.31 37.71
CA SER A 65 22.98 -35.91 37.95
C SER A 65 22.45 -34.94 36.89
N VAL A 66 21.99 -35.42 35.73
CA VAL A 66 21.40 -34.60 34.66
C VAL A 66 20.19 -33.79 35.16
N SER A 67 19.31 -34.41 35.95
CA SER A 67 18.12 -33.75 36.49
C SER A 67 18.45 -32.57 37.42
N ALA A 68 19.49 -32.72 38.25
CA ALA A 68 20.00 -31.67 39.12
C ALA A 68 20.68 -30.55 38.32
N TYR A 69 21.49 -30.90 37.32
CA TYR A 69 22.13 -29.94 36.42
C TYR A 69 21.11 -29.11 35.64
N LEU A 70 20.06 -29.73 35.10
CA LEU A 70 18.99 -29.01 34.38
C LEU A 70 18.21 -28.06 35.29
N ARG A 71 17.97 -28.44 36.55
CA ARG A 71 17.37 -27.55 37.56
C ARG A 71 18.30 -26.39 37.89
N GLN A 72 19.59 -26.65 38.06
CA GLN A 72 20.58 -25.62 38.34
C GLN A 72 20.74 -24.64 37.16
N GLN A 73 20.69 -25.11 35.92
CA GLN A 73 20.72 -24.25 34.73
C GLN A 73 19.45 -23.40 34.57
N ARG A 74 18.28 -23.89 35.02
CA ARG A 74 17.03 -23.08 35.06
C ARG A 74 17.07 -21.99 36.12
N LEU A 75 17.83 -22.20 37.19
CA LEU A 75 17.91 -21.29 38.35
C LEU A 75 19.14 -20.37 38.32
N LYS A 76 20.10 -20.62 37.43
CA LYS A 76 21.26 -19.74 37.25
C LYS A 76 20.79 -18.48 36.50
N PRO A 77 20.77 -17.28 37.11
CA PRO A 77 20.93 -16.09 36.29
C PRO A 77 22.29 -16.19 35.58
N LEU A 78 22.33 -15.78 34.31
CA LEU A 78 23.56 -15.72 33.52
C LEU A 78 24.68 -15.12 34.40
N LYS A 79 25.81 -15.82 34.52
CA LYS A 79 26.93 -15.39 35.36
C LYS A 79 27.38 -13.97 34.94
N PRO A 80 27.69 -13.06 35.87
CA PRO A 80 28.06 -11.67 35.55
C PRO A 80 29.43 -11.48 34.87
N ASN A 81 30.21 -12.55 34.65
CA ASN A 81 31.52 -12.47 33.97
C ASN A 81 31.49 -12.89 32.50
N GLU A 82 30.34 -13.37 32.00
CA GLU A 82 30.09 -13.41 30.56
C GLU A 82 29.24 -12.19 30.27
N VAL A 83 29.79 -11.24 29.50
CA VAL A 83 29.10 -10.03 29.07
C VAL A 83 27.67 -10.42 28.67
N PRO A 84 26.63 -9.97 29.40
CA PRO A 84 25.27 -10.17 28.96
C PRO A 84 25.18 -9.44 27.64
N GLN A 85 25.15 -10.16 26.51
CA GLN A 85 24.81 -9.49 25.27
C GLN A 85 23.37 -9.01 25.46
N PRO A 86 23.11 -7.68 25.45
CA PRO A 86 21.82 -7.10 25.83
C PRO A 86 20.71 -7.36 24.80
N GLY A 87 20.85 -8.39 23.97
CA GLY A 87 19.88 -8.83 22.97
C GLY A 87 19.39 -10.27 23.14
N VAL A 88 20.15 -11.19 23.75
CA VAL A 88 19.82 -12.64 23.70
C VAL A 88 18.72 -13.01 24.71
N ASP A 89 18.80 -12.52 25.95
CA ASP A 89 17.78 -12.76 26.98
C ASP A 89 16.46 -12.05 26.63
N GLY A 90 16.55 -10.85 26.02
CA GLY A 90 15.39 -10.13 25.53
C GLY A 90 14.68 -10.86 24.38
N VAL A 91 15.42 -11.55 23.50
CA VAL A 91 14.84 -12.33 22.39
C VAL A 91 14.16 -13.61 22.89
N LEU A 92 14.79 -14.33 23.83
CA LEU A 92 14.18 -15.53 24.42
C LEU A 92 12.93 -15.18 25.25
N GLN A 93 12.98 -14.09 26.01
CA GLN A 93 11.82 -13.60 26.76
C GLN A 93 10.69 -13.15 25.83
N LYS A 94 11.01 -12.41 24.76
CA LYS A 94 10.02 -12.04 23.73
C LYS A 94 9.37 -13.25 23.09
N HIS A 95 10.16 -14.26 22.71
CA HIS A 95 9.63 -15.50 22.13
C HIS A 95 8.70 -16.23 23.12
N HIS A 96 9.06 -16.26 24.40
CA HIS A 96 8.20 -16.88 25.41
C HIS A 96 6.89 -16.10 25.64
N GLU A 97 6.94 -14.77 25.63
CA GLU A 97 5.75 -13.92 25.70
C GLU A 97 4.88 -14.03 24.43
N GLU A 98 5.49 -14.16 23.25
CA GLU A 98 4.78 -14.43 22.00
C GLU A 98 4.02 -15.76 22.04
N ILE A 99 4.65 -16.83 22.58
CA ILE A 99 3.98 -18.12 22.79
C ILE A 99 2.81 -17.97 23.76
N LYS A 100 2.98 -17.25 24.88
CA LYS A 100 1.89 -17.01 25.84
C LYS A 100 0.74 -16.23 25.22
N ASN A 101 1.04 -15.18 24.47
CA ASN A 101 0.05 -14.37 23.77
C ASN A 101 -0.70 -15.19 22.71
N HIS A 102 0.02 -16.05 21.99
CA HIS A 102 -0.58 -16.96 21.03
C HIS A 102 -1.53 -17.97 21.71
N ALA A 103 -1.10 -18.57 22.81
CA ALA A 103 -1.92 -19.49 23.61
C ALA A 103 -3.16 -18.79 24.18
N ALA A 104 -3.00 -17.57 24.73
CA ALA A 104 -4.11 -16.76 25.22
C ALA A 104 -5.11 -16.45 24.10
N ARG A 105 -4.65 -16.14 22.89
CA ARG A 105 -5.51 -15.91 21.73
C ARG A 105 -6.31 -17.16 21.37
N ILE A 106 -5.69 -18.34 21.38
CA ILE A 106 -6.40 -19.62 21.11
C ILE A 106 -7.49 -19.86 22.16
N ILE A 107 -7.16 -19.70 23.44
CA ILE A 107 -8.11 -19.87 24.54
C ILE A 107 -9.28 -18.90 24.41
N GLN A 108 -8.99 -17.62 24.12
CA GLN A 108 -10.02 -16.60 23.91
C GLN A 108 -10.92 -16.94 22.73
N GLN A 109 -10.37 -17.40 21.60
CA GLN A 109 -11.15 -17.81 20.44
C GLN A 109 -12.09 -18.98 20.75
N PHE A 110 -11.60 -19.96 21.49
CA PHE A 110 -12.40 -21.11 21.93
C PHE A 110 -13.60 -20.68 22.79
N PHE A 111 -13.36 -19.86 23.82
CA PHE A 111 -14.45 -19.37 24.68
C PHE A 111 -15.42 -18.45 23.94
N ARG A 112 -14.93 -17.59 23.02
CA ARG A 112 -15.78 -16.77 22.15
C ARG A 112 -16.69 -17.62 21.29
N ARG A 113 -16.18 -18.72 20.71
CA ARG A 113 -16.98 -19.66 19.92
C ARG A 113 -18.09 -20.30 20.76
N ILE A 114 -17.76 -20.85 21.93
CA ILE A 114 -18.75 -21.47 22.83
C ILE A 114 -19.82 -20.45 23.24
N THR A 115 -19.41 -19.22 23.57
CA THR A 115 -20.34 -18.17 24.00
C THR A 115 -21.29 -17.80 22.87
N ARG A 116 -20.77 -17.67 21.64
CA ARG A 116 -21.58 -17.42 20.45
C ARG A 116 -22.58 -18.55 20.18
N GLU A 117 -22.16 -19.81 20.27
CA GLU A 117 -23.05 -20.96 20.10
C GLU A 117 -24.18 -20.95 21.14
N LYS A 118 -23.85 -20.70 22.43
CA LYS A 118 -24.87 -20.55 23.49
C LYS A 118 -25.84 -19.39 23.23
N GLN A 119 -25.35 -18.26 22.73
CA GLN A 119 -26.18 -17.11 22.40
C GLN A 119 -27.12 -17.40 21.22
N ILE A 120 -26.61 -18.04 20.15
CA ILE A 120 -27.42 -18.48 19.02
C ILE A 120 -28.52 -19.43 19.50
N TYR A 121 -28.17 -20.43 20.31
CA TYR A 121 -29.15 -21.37 20.85
C TYR A 121 -30.24 -20.69 21.68
N ARG A 122 -29.86 -19.80 22.60
CA ARG A 122 -30.82 -19.01 23.40
C ARG A 122 -31.76 -18.19 22.50
N THR A 123 -31.20 -17.56 21.48
CA THR A 123 -31.94 -16.77 20.50
C THR A 123 -32.90 -17.66 19.70
N LEU A 124 -32.47 -18.83 19.21
CA LEU A 124 -33.35 -19.76 18.50
C LEU A 124 -34.50 -20.25 19.40
N CYS A 125 -34.21 -20.57 20.66
CA CYS A 125 -35.24 -20.98 21.63
C CYS A 125 -36.26 -19.87 21.91
N THR A 126 -35.82 -18.62 22.05
CA THR A 126 -36.75 -17.48 22.22
C THR A 126 -37.56 -17.23 20.96
N TRP A 127 -36.92 -17.27 19.78
CA TRP A 127 -37.61 -17.15 18.49
C TRP A 127 -38.64 -18.27 18.29
N ARG A 128 -38.33 -19.50 18.69
CA ARG A 128 -39.27 -20.64 18.62
C ARG A 128 -40.55 -20.42 19.44
N ARG A 129 -40.49 -19.63 20.52
CA ARG A 129 -41.64 -19.28 21.35
C ARG A 129 -42.52 -18.17 20.75
N ILE A 130 -42.02 -17.40 19.78
CA ILE A 130 -42.78 -16.34 19.12
C ILE A 130 -43.71 -16.98 18.07
N PRO A 131 -45.01 -16.63 17.98
CA PRO A 131 -45.90 -17.12 16.93
C PRO A 131 -45.42 -16.74 15.52
N LEU A 132 -45.69 -17.61 14.54
CA LEU A 132 -45.18 -17.46 13.17
C LEU A 132 -45.59 -16.12 12.52
N THR A 133 -46.83 -15.68 12.74
CA THR A 133 -47.35 -14.39 12.24
C THR A 133 -46.56 -13.19 12.76
N LYS A 134 -46.19 -13.19 14.05
CA LYS A 134 -45.34 -12.13 14.63
C LYS A 134 -43.92 -12.17 14.07
N ARG A 135 -43.36 -13.35 13.78
CA ARG A 135 -42.03 -13.48 13.17
C ARG A 135 -41.99 -12.86 11.78
N VAL A 136 -42.98 -13.15 10.94
CA VAL A 136 -43.09 -12.58 9.58
C VAL A 136 -43.12 -11.05 9.66
N ARG A 137 -43.96 -10.49 10.54
CA ARG A 137 -44.04 -9.03 10.75
C ARG A 137 -42.71 -8.42 11.22
N TYR A 138 -41.97 -9.09 12.11
CA TYR A 138 -40.63 -8.60 12.51
C TYR A 138 -39.62 -8.67 11.36
N ILE A 139 -39.66 -9.72 10.54
CA ILE A 139 -38.82 -9.85 9.34
C ILE A 139 -39.14 -8.73 8.35
N GLU A 140 -40.43 -8.41 8.14
CA GLU A 140 -40.86 -7.29 7.29
C GLU A 140 -40.36 -5.95 7.82
N ILE A 141 -40.48 -5.68 9.12
CA ILE A 141 -39.99 -4.45 9.75
C ILE A 141 -38.46 -4.35 9.65
N ILE A 142 -37.74 -5.45 9.87
CA ILE A 142 -36.28 -5.51 9.72
C ILE A 142 -35.91 -5.31 8.26
N ALA A 143 -36.59 -5.96 7.32
CA ALA A 143 -36.38 -5.78 5.89
C ALA A 143 -36.66 -4.33 5.48
N GLU A 144 -37.71 -3.68 5.99
CA GLU A 144 -38.00 -2.27 5.75
C GLU A 144 -36.88 -1.37 6.29
N ARG A 145 -36.39 -1.62 7.51
CA ARG A 145 -35.27 -0.88 8.11
C ARG A 145 -33.95 -1.10 7.35
N MET A 146 -33.66 -2.33 6.95
CA MET A 146 -32.50 -2.68 6.13
C MET A 146 -32.62 -2.10 4.72
N SER A 147 -33.83 -1.98 4.18
CA SER A 147 -34.10 -1.33 2.89
C SER A 147 -33.87 0.19 2.92
N ARG A 148 -33.88 0.82 4.11
CA ARG A 148 -33.46 2.23 4.26
C ARG A 148 -31.92 2.38 4.21
N GLY A 149 -31.16 1.28 4.24
CA GLY A 149 -29.71 1.23 4.03
C GLY A 149 -29.35 0.48 2.74
N THR A 150 -29.19 1.21 1.64
CA THR A 150 -28.44 0.79 0.43
C THR A 150 -28.82 -0.57 -0.20
N VAL A 151 -30.11 -0.82 -0.46
CA VAL A 151 -30.51 -1.78 -1.50
C VAL A 151 -31.51 -1.08 -2.44
N PRO A 152 -31.09 -0.70 -3.67
CA PRO A 152 -31.97 0.03 -4.59
C PRO A 152 -33.18 -0.81 -5.01
N ARG A 153 -34.38 -0.24 -4.88
CA ARG A 153 -35.62 -0.81 -5.43
C ARG A 153 -35.60 -0.72 -6.96
N ARG A 154 -36.50 -1.43 -7.64
CA ARG A 154 -36.70 -1.34 -9.10
C ARG A 154 -36.98 0.09 -9.59
N ILE A 155 -37.64 0.91 -8.76
CA ILE A 155 -37.89 2.34 -9.01
C ILE A 155 -36.57 3.14 -8.93
N ASP A 156 -35.69 2.83 -7.98
CA ASP A 156 -34.39 3.49 -7.84
C ASP A 156 -33.48 3.20 -9.04
N HIS A 157 -33.55 2.00 -9.61
CA HIS A 157 -32.85 1.68 -10.87
C HIS A 157 -33.32 2.55 -12.04
N SER A 158 -34.61 2.89 -12.11
CA SER A 158 -35.12 3.79 -13.15
C SER A 158 -34.65 5.24 -12.95
N ILE A 159 -34.55 5.69 -11.69
CA ILE A 159 -34.03 7.01 -11.35
C ILE A 159 -32.54 7.10 -11.66
N ILE A 160 -31.76 6.06 -11.32
CA ILE A 160 -30.33 5.98 -11.64
C ILE A 160 -30.10 5.98 -13.15
N LYS A 161 -30.90 5.21 -13.90
CA LYS A 161 -30.85 5.19 -15.36
C LYS A 161 -31.12 6.58 -15.96
N ASN A 162 -32.17 7.25 -15.49
CA ASN A 162 -32.52 8.58 -15.99
C ASN A 162 -31.43 9.62 -15.68
N LYS A 163 -30.86 9.60 -14.46
CA LYS A 163 -29.74 10.49 -14.10
C LYS A 163 -28.48 10.21 -14.93
N LEU A 164 -28.23 8.95 -15.26
CA LEU A 164 -27.10 8.58 -16.12
C LEU A 164 -27.30 9.08 -17.56
N ASP A 165 -28.52 8.97 -18.08
CA ASP A 165 -28.87 9.48 -19.42
C ASP A 165 -28.80 11.02 -19.48
N GLU A 166 -29.23 11.72 -18.43
CA GLU A 166 -29.06 13.17 -18.29
C GLU A 166 -27.57 13.56 -18.30
N HIS A 167 -26.74 12.88 -17.51
CA HIS A 167 -25.29 13.12 -17.48
C HIS A 167 -24.64 12.87 -18.84
N LYS A 168 -25.05 11.82 -19.56
CA LYS A 168 -24.53 11.54 -20.90
C LYS A 168 -24.87 12.66 -21.89
N LYS A 169 -26.10 13.18 -21.83
CA LYS A 169 -26.54 14.32 -22.68
C LYS A 169 -25.74 15.60 -22.40
N THR A 170 -25.51 15.92 -21.13
CA THR A 170 -24.69 17.11 -20.78
C THR A 170 -23.24 16.95 -21.21
N MET A 171 -22.69 15.74 -21.11
CA MET A 171 -21.34 15.43 -21.60
C MET A 171 -21.22 15.66 -23.11
N HIS A 172 -22.19 15.19 -23.90
CA HIS A 172 -22.21 15.42 -25.35
C HIS A 172 -22.34 16.91 -25.71
N ALA A 173 -23.21 17.66 -25.02
CA ALA A 173 -23.33 19.11 -25.22
C ALA A 173 -22.01 19.84 -24.92
N ASN A 174 -21.26 19.40 -23.91
CA ASN A 174 -19.94 19.96 -23.59
C ASN A 174 -18.90 19.65 -24.68
N VAL A 175 -18.94 18.45 -25.26
CA VAL A 175 -18.08 18.08 -26.39
C VAL A 175 -18.39 18.94 -27.61
N ASP A 176 -19.67 19.14 -27.94
CA ASP A 176 -20.08 19.98 -29.07
C ASP A 176 -19.68 21.46 -28.87
N ASN A 177 -19.79 21.95 -27.64
CA ASN A 177 -19.32 23.29 -27.27
C ASN A 177 -17.81 23.42 -27.39
N TYR A 178 -17.06 22.39 -27.00
CA TYR A 178 -15.61 22.35 -27.18
C TYR A 178 -15.21 22.37 -28.66
N VAL A 179 -15.89 21.58 -29.50
CA VAL A 179 -15.66 21.57 -30.95
C VAL A 179 -15.93 22.94 -31.56
N ARG A 180 -17.04 23.59 -31.19
CA ARG A 180 -17.37 24.96 -31.64
C ARG A 180 -16.29 25.97 -31.23
N ARG A 181 -15.84 25.93 -29.97
CA ARG A 181 -14.76 26.80 -29.49
C ARG A 181 -13.46 26.58 -30.26
N LYS A 182 -13.11 25.32 -30.53
CA LYS A 182 -11.89 24.98 -31.29
C LYS A 182 -11.95 25.48 -32.73
N GLN A 183 -13.12 25.41 -33.37
CA GLN A 183 -13.32 25.97 -34.71
C GLN A 183 -13.22 27.50 -34.70
N LEU A 184 -13.78 28.16 -33.69
CA LEU A 184 -13.66 29.61 -33.53
C LEU A 184 -12.22 30.06 -33.35
N VAL A 185 -11.46 29.38 -32.47
CA VAL A 185 -10.02 29.66 -32.27
C VAL A 185 -9.26 29.52 -33.58
N LYS A 186 -9.53 28.47 -34.37
CA LYS A 186 -8.89 28.28 -35.67
C LYS A 186 -9.22 29.40 -36.67
N ARG A 187 -10.44 29.94 -36.66
CA ARG A 187 -10.83 31.11 -37.48
C ARG A 187 -10.04 32.34 -37.05
N ILE A 188 -10.01 32.62 -35.75
CA ILE A 188 -9.25 33.76 -35.18
C ILE A 188 -7.77 33.64 -35.51
N GLU A 189 -7.17 32.46 -35.37
CA GLU A 189 -5.77 32.22 -35.77
C GLU A 189 -5.54 32.52 -37.25
N SER A 190 -6.46 32.10 -38.12
CA SER A 190 -6.38 32.36 -39.56
C SER A 190 -6.49 33.87 -39.86
N ASP A 191 -7.45 34.56 -39.23
CA ASP A 191 -7.62 36.00 -39.38
C ASP A 191 -6.39 36.77 -38.85
N LEU A 192 -5.79 36.33 -37.75
CA LEU A 192 -4.56 36.92 -37.21
C LEU A 192 -3.35 36.69 -38.11
N THR A 193 -3.23 35.51 -38.75
CA THR A 193 -2.16 35.28 -39.74
C THR A 193 -2.32 36.20 -40.94
N LEU A 194 -3.55 36.37 -41.45
CA LEU A 194 -3.83 37.30 -42.54
C LEU A 194 -3.51 38.74 -42.16
N LEU A 195 -3.76 39.14 -40.90
CA LEU A 195 -3.43 40.48 -40.40
C LEU A 195 -1.92 40.69 -40.22
N ASN A 196 -1.18 39.67 -39.77
CA ASN A 196 0.28 39.75 -39.62
C ASN A 196 1.00 39.88 -40.97
N ASP A 197 0.42 39.35 -42.04
CA ASP A 197 0.97 39.46 -43.40
C ASP A 197 0.80 40.88 -43.99
N ILE A 198 0.07 41.77 -43.32
CA ILE A 198 -0.13 43.17 -43.71
C ILE A 198 0.92 44.03 -43.01
N THR A 199 1.86 44.55 -43.79
CA THR A 199 2.94 45.41 -43.26
C THR A 199 2.88 46.86 -43.76
N ASP A 200 2.14 47.13 -44.84
CA ASP A 200 1.95 48.48 -45.39
C ASP A 200 0.48 48.72 -45.85
N ILE A 201 0.07 49.98 -45.94
CA ILE A 201 -1.29 50.43 -46.31
C ILE A 201 -1.68 49.96 -47.71
N GLY A 202 -0.69 49.78 -48.60
CA GLY A 202 -0.89 49.25 -49.95
C GLY A 202 -1.34 47.79 -49.99
N ASP A 203 -1.00 46.99 -48.98
CA ASP A 203 -1.41 45.59 -48.87
C ASP A 203 -2.82 45.46 -48.30
N LEU A 204 -3.22 46.42 -47.46
CA LEU A 204 -4.58 46.53 -46.91
C LEU A 204 -5.64 46.70 -48.01
N VAL A 205 -5.32 47.47 -49.06
CA VAL A 205 -6.23 47.75 -50.19
C VAL A 205 -6.40 46.55 -51.13
N LYS A 206 -5.45 45.61 -51.14
CA LYS A 206 -5.51 44.39 -51.97
C LYS A 206 -6.28 43.25 -51.32
N ILE A 207 -6.58 43.34 -50.04
CA ILE A 207 -7.29 42.29 -49.31
C ILE A 207 -8.79 42.41 -49.58
N ASN A 208 -9.36 41.33 -50.10
CA ASN A 208 -10.80 41.23 -50.27
C ASN A 208 -11.46 41.09 -48.88
N PRO A 209 -12.37 41.97 -48.46
CA PRO A 209 -13.02 41.90 -47.15
C PRO A 209 -13.83 40.60 -46.94
N ASN A 210 -14.15 39.87 -48.01
CA ASN A 210 -14.78 38.54 -47.95
C ASN A 210 -13.83 37.42 -47.50
N ASN A 211 -12.52 37.68 -47.39
CA ASN A 211 -11.53 36.70 -46.93
C ASN A 211 -11.44 36.63 -45.39
N PHE A 212 -11.95 37.64 -44.69
CA PHE A 212 -12.18 37.53 -43.25
C PHE A 212 -13.40 36.63 -43.02
N SER A 213 -13.32 35.78 -42.00
CA SER A 213 -14.39 34.84 -41.69
C SER A 213 -15.62 35.57 -41.13
N ILE A 214 -16.40 36.23 -41.98
CA ILE A 214 -17.68 36.86 -41.62
C ILE A 214 -18.70 35.74 -41.40
N ASP A 215 -19.26 35.69 -40.19
CA ASP A 215 -20.24 34.70 -39.76
C ASP A 215 -21.41 34.57 -40.76
N LYS A 216 -21.47 33.43 -41.45
CA LYS A 216 -22.76 32.88 -41.88
C LYS A 216 -23.28 32.02 -40.75
N GLN A 217 -24.29 32.53 -40.06
CA GLN A 217 -25.09 31.83 -39.05
C GLN A 217 -25.63 30.50 -39.57
#